data_AF-A0A9P4SES2-F1
#
_entry.id   AF-A0A9P4SES2-F1
#
_cell.length_a   1.000
_cell.length_b   1.000
_cell.length_c   1.000
_cell.angle_alpha   90.00
_cell.angle_beta   90.00
_cell.angle_gamma   90.00
#
_symmetry.space_group_name_H-M   'P 1'
#
loop_
_entity.id
_entity.type
_entity.pdbx_description
1 polymer ?
#
loop_
_entity_poly.entity_id
_entity_poly.type
_entity_poly.pdbx_seq_one_letter_code
_entity_poly.pdbx_strand_id
1 'polypeptide(L)'
;YIFYSRLADEEKLDSLLGLEEEPVLRQATVRGGFLKQMGEYKGLFDAPMSASVEGFAYWVQSEEHEDRLRDYESAAYKVVKCMTEFGDGSCTKGCTFRWAS
;
A
#
# COMPACT_ATOMS: atom_id res chain seq x y z
N TYR A 1 6.12 0.44 1.71
CA TYR A 1 4.75 -0.08 1.55
C TYR A 1 4.00 0.76 0.54
N ILE A 2 3.03 0.18 -0.17
CA ILE A 2 2.18 0.88 -1.14
C ILE A 2 0.73 0.74 -0.71
N PHE A 3 0.04 1.88 -0.64
CA PHE A 3 -1.33 2.01 -0.19
C PHE A 3 -2.21 2.57 -1.32
N TYR A 4 -3.42 2.04 -1.42
CA TYR A 4 -4.44 2.41 -2.40
C TYR A 4 -5.83 2.59 -1.75
N SER A 5 -5.84 2.61 -0.41
CA SER A 5 -6.99 2.71 0.48
C SER A 5 -6.88 3.98 1.32
N ARG A 6 -7.58 4.06 2.46
CA ARG A 6 -7.50 5.17 3.42
C ARG A 6 -6.09 5.42 3.97
N LEU A 7 -5.17 4.45 3.87
CA LEU A 7 -3.77 4.62 4.26
C LEU A 7 -2.94 5.44 3.26
N ALA A 8 -3.52 5.79 2.11
CA ALA A 8 -2.93 6.75 1.17
C ALA A 8 -3.25 8.21 1.57
N ASP A 9 -3.22 8.49 2.86
CA ASP A 9 -3.49 9.79 3.47
C ASP A 9 -2.48 10.00 4.61
N GLU A 10 -1.81 11.16 4.62
CA GLU A 10 -0.67 11.43 5.51
C GLU A 10 -1.10 11.48 6.98
N GLU A 11 -2.20 12.18 7.27
CA GLU A 11 -2.77 12.29 8.62
C GLU A 11 -3.22 10.92 9.16
N LYS A 12 -3.88 10.12 8.31
CA LYS A 12 -4.31 8.78 8.71
C LYS A 12 -3.13 7.85 8.99
N LEU A 13 -2.09 7.93 8.17
CA LEU A 13 -0.89 7.10 8.33
C LEU A 13 -0.09 7.51 9.56
N ASP A 14 0.07 8.82 9.77
CA ASP A 14 0.70 9.37 10.97
C ASP A 14 -0.05 8.94 12.24
N SER A 15 -1.37 9.14 12.29
CA SER A 15 -2.19 8.75 13.42
C SER A 15 -2.10 7.25 13.74
N LEU A 16 -1.99 6.39 12.71
CA LEU A 16 -1.87 4.95 12.90
C LEU A 16 -0.47 4.54 13.38
N LEU A 17 0.58 5.16 12.83
CA LEU A 17 1.97 4.79 13.09
C LEU A 17 2.58 5.56 14.26
N GLY A 18 1.97 6.66 14.70
CA GLY A 18 2.50 7.56 15.73
C GLY A 18 3.87 8.09 15.35
N LEU A 19 4.00 8.69 14.16
CA LEU A 19 5.29 9.13 13.65
C LEU A 19 5.75 10.41 14.38
N GLU A 20 7.06 10.58 14.48
CA GLU A 20 7.65 11.81 15.01
C GLU A 20 7.63 12.95 13.98
N GLU A 21 7.59 12.60 12.69
CA GLU A 21 7.57 13.51 11.55
C GLU A 21 6.44 13.13 10.58
N GLU A 22 5.88 14.12 9.91
CA GLU A 22 4.83 13.94 8.91
C GLU A 22 5.30 12.98 7.77
N PRO A 23 4.54 11.93 7.44
CA PRO A 23 4.97 10.94 6.46
C PRO A 23 4.94 11.52 5.06
N VAL A 24 6.06 11.43 4.32
CA VAL A 24 6.08 11.82 2.91
C VAL A 24 5.57 10.68 2.03
N LEU A 25 4.37 10.85 1.48
CA LEU A 25 3.80 9.91 0.52
C LEU A 25 4.27 10.19 -0.91
N ARG A 26 4.85 9.17 -1.57
CA ARG A 26 5.26 9.27 -2.97
C ARG A 26 4.26 8.58 -3.88
N GLN A 27 3.75 9.27 -4.89
CA GLN A 27 2.94 8.63 -5.93
C GLN A 27 3.68 7.46 -6.57
N ALA A 28 2.97 6.34 -6.71
CA ALA A 28 3.53 5.08 -7.14
C ALA A 28 2.50 4.23 -7.88
N THR A 29 2.99 3.39 -8.79
CA THR A 29 2.19 2.49 -9.60
C THR A 29 2.60 1.05 -9.34
N VAL A 30 1.63 0.19 -9.04
CA VAL A 30 1.82 -1.25 -8.87
C VAL A 30 1.34 -1.98 -10.12
N ARG A 31 2.19 -2.81 -10.72
CA ARG A 31 1.84 -3.62 -11.89
C ARG A 31 1.28 -4.99 -11.49
N GLY A 32 0.49 -5.59 -12.37
CA GLY A 32 -0.03 -6.96 -12.19
C GLY A 32 -1.18 -7.04 -11.18
N GLY A 33 -1.93 -5.95 -11.01
CA GLY A 33 -3.10 -5.93 -10.14
C GLY A 33 -4.23 -5.07 -10.67
N PHE A 34 -5.42 -5.27 -10.13
CA PHE A 34 -6.56 -4.37 -10.31
C PHE A 34 -7.24 -4.13 -8.96
N LEU A 35 -7.81 -2.93 -8.78
CA LEU A 35 -8.60 -2.60 -7.60
C LEU A 35 -10.06 -2.96 -7.82
N LYS A 36 -10.67 -3.54 -6.79
CA LYS A 36 -12.10 -3.75 -6.73
C LYS A 36 -12.67 -3.16 -5.44
N GLN A 37 -13.72 -2.35 -5.59
CA GLN A 37 -14.50 -1.84 -4.47
C GLN A 37 -15.47 -2.94 -3.97
N MET A 38 -15.48 -3.20 -2.67
CA MET A 38 -16.37 -4.15 -1.98
C MET A 38 -17.05 -3.43 -0.81
N GLY A 39 -18.11 -2.66 -1.12
CA GLY A 39 -18.75 -1.79 -0.13
C GLY A 39 -17.80 -0.65 0.27
N GLU A 40 -17.45 -0.57 1.55
CA GLU A 40 -16.49 0.43 2.07
C GLU A 40 -15.02 0.05 1.89
N TYR A 41 -14.74 -1.20 1.52
CA TYR A 41 -13.37 -1.73 1.37
C TYR A 41 -12.90 -1.70 -0.07
N LYS A 42 -11.58 -1.58 -0.26
CA LYS A 42 -10.91 -1.74 -1.56
C LYS A 42 -9.93 -2.91 -1.45
N GLY A 43 -10.12 -3.92 -2.30
CA GLY A 43 -9.19 -5.04 -2.41
C GLY A 43 -8.35 -4.94 -3.69
N LEU A 44 -7.06 -5.21 -3.58
CA LEU A 44 -6.21 -5.52 -4.72
C LEU A 44 -6.34 -7.00 -5.07
N PHE A 45 -6.50 -7.30 -6.35
CA PHE A 45 -6.59 -8.65 -6.92
C PHE A 45 -5.57 -8.82 -8.04
N ASP A 46 -5.18 -10.06 -8.33
CA ASP A 46 -4.23 -10.37 -9.39
C ASP A 46 -4.78 -10.00 -10.78
N ALA A 47 -3.93 -9.41 -11.60
CA ALA A 47 -4.21 -9.04 -12.99
C ALA A 47 -3.00 -9.35 -13.88
N PRO A 48 -3.16 -9.37 -15.22
CA PRO A 48 -2.00 -9.39 -16.12
C PRO A 48 -1.03 -8.23 -15.84
N MET A 49 0.26 -8.42 -16.11
CA MET A 49 1.31 -7.41 -15.88
C MET A 49 1.14 -6.11 -16.68
N SER A 50 0.25 -6.12 -17.70
CA SER A 50 -0.17 -4.93 -18.43
C SER A 50 -1.15 -4.05 -17.65
N ALA A 51 -1.82 -4.59 -16.63
CA ALA A 51 -2.68 -3.84 -15.73
C ALA A 51 -1.84 -3.21 -14.61
N SER A 52 -2.26 -2.02 -14.20
CA SER A 52 -1.61 -1.25 -13.15
C SER A 52 -2.63 -0.59 -12.24
N VAL A 53 -2.18 -0.31 -11.02
CA VAL A 53 -2.93 0.38 -9.98
C VAL A 53 -2.09 1.54 -9.46
N GLU A 54 -2.68 2.72 -9.45
CA GLU A 54 -2.10 3.89 -8.82
C GLU A 54 -2.33 3.87 -7.30
N GLY A 55 -1.34 4.37 -6.57
CA GLY A 55 -1.37 4.51 -5.13
C GLY A 55 -0.23 5.38 -4.63
N PHE A 56 0.05 5.26 -3.35
CA PHE A 56 1.09 6.02 -2.67
C PHE A 56 2.02 5.09 -1.91
N ALA A 57 3.32 5.28 -2.08
CA ALA A 57 4.33 4.56 -1.36
C ALA A 57 4.82 5.37 -0.16
N TYR A 58 5.06 4.65 0.93
CA TYR A 58 5.71 5.15 2.13
C TYR A 58 6.87 4.24 2.53
N TRP A 59 7.96 4.83 3.00
CA TRP A 59 9.09 4.10 3.56
C TRP A 59 8.81 3.78 5.04
N VAL A 60 8.43 2.53 5.32
CA VAL A 60 8.19 2.06 6.68
C VAL A 60 9.54 1.83 7.38
N GLN A 61 9.73 2.49 8.51
CA GLN A 61 11.05 2.63 9.16
C GLN A 61 11.35 1.54 10.20
N SER A 62 10.33 0.83 10.70
CA SER A 62 10.47 -0.15 11.78
C SER A 62 9.51 -1.33 11.62
N GLU A 63 9.85 -2.45 12.26
CA GLU A 63 8.99 -3.64 12.34
C GLU A 63 7.70 -3.34 13.11
N GLU A 64 7.77 -2.53 14.17
CA GLU A 64 6.60 -2.09 14.92
C GLU A 64 5.58 -1.33 14.05
N HIS A 65 6.05 -0.47 13.13
CA HIS A 65 5.17 0.19 12.18
C HIS A 65 4.56 -0.80 11.19
N GLU A 66 5.32 -1.80 10.75
CA GLU A 66 4.79 -2.88 9.91
C GLU A 66 3.68 -3.66 10.63
N ASP A 67 3.87 -4.01 11.90
CA ASP A 67 2.87 -4.74 12.70
C ASP A 67 1.59 -3.91 12.88
N ARG A 68 1.71 -2.62 13.19
CA ARG A 68 0.54 -1.71 13.26
C ARG A 68 -0.24 -1.64 11.95
N LEU A 69 0.45 -1.65 10.80
CA LEU A 69 -0.22 -1.69 9.49
C LEU A 69 -0.96 -3.02 9.28
N ARG A 70 -0.37 -4.15 9.69
CA ARG A 70 -0.99 -5.47 9.59
C ARG A 70 -2.22 -5.60 10.47
N ASP A 71 -2.14 -5.08 11.70
CA ASP A 71 -3.26 -5.09 12.64
C ASP A 71 -4.44 -4.25 12.12
N TYR A 72 -4.14 -3.10 11.49
CA TYR A 72 -5.17 -2.21 10.93
C TYR A 72 -5.90 -2.82 9.74
N GLU A 73 -5.18 -3.38 8.77
CA GLU A 73 -5.81 -3.97 7.57
C GLU A 73 -6.48 -5.32 7.90
N SER A 74 -6.24 -5.91 9.08
CA SER A 74 -6.84 -7.16 9.58
C SER A 74 -6.45 -8.42 8.79
N ALA A 75 -6.90 -9.58 9.27
CA ALA A 75 -6.69 -10.89 8.62
C ALA A 75 -7.29 -11.01 7.21
N ALA A 76 -8.13 -10.05 6.79
CA ALA A 76 -8.69 -10.00 5.44
C ALA A 76 -7.64 -9.70 4.34
N TYR A 77 -6.46 -9.19 4.72
CA TYR A 77 -5.40 -8.87 3.77
C TYR A 77 -4.11 -9.61 4.08
N LYS A 78 -3.42 -10.02 3.01
CA LYS A 78 -2.06 -10.55 3.07
C LYS A 78 -1.07 -9.52 2.54
N VAL A 79 0.09 -9.43 3.18
CA VAL A 79 1.22 -8.63 2.67
C VAL A 79 1.87 -9.40 1.53
N VAL A 80 1.97 -8.77 0.35
CA VAL A 80 2.62 -9.34 -0.83
C VAL A 80 3.71 -8.41 -1.35
N LYS A 81 4.77 -9.00 -1.89
CA LYS A 81 5.81 -8.24 -2.60
C LYS A 81 5.26 -7.79 -3.95
N CYS A 82 5.55 -6.55 -4.33
CA CYS A 82 5.17 -6.00 -5.62
C CYS A 82 6.28 -5.14 -6.23
N MET A 83 6.29 -5.06 -7.56
CA MET A 83 7.10 -4.08 -8.26
C MET A 83 6.36 -2.75 -8.25
N THR A 84 7.08 -1.70 -7.87
CA THR A 84 6.54 -0.35 -7.69
C THR A 84 7.32 0.61 -8.57
N GLU A 85 6.61 1.34 -9.41
CA GLU A 85 7.15 2.34 -10.33
C GLU A 85 6.76 3.74 -9.84
N PHE A 86 7.70 4.66 -9.80
CA PHE A 86 7.48 6.04 -9.37
C PHE A 86 7.40 6.98 -10.59
N GLY A 87 6.87 8.19 -10.38
CA GLY A 87 6.72 9.19 -11.46
C GLY A 87 8.03 9.64 -12.12
N ASP A 88 9.18 9.41 -11.47
CA ASP A 88 10.52 9.64 -12.03
C ASP A 88 11.04 8.46 -12.88
N GLY A 89 10.24 7.41 -13.07
CA GLY A 89 10.60 6.19 -13.79
C GLY A 89 11.44 5.20 -12.96
N SER A 90 11.78 5.54 -11.72
CA SER A 90 12.48 4.61 -10.83
C SER A 90 11.56 3.45 -10.42
N CYS A 91 12.15 2.27 -10.26
CA CYS A 91 11.43 1.07 -9.86
C CYS A 91 12.05 0.48 -8.59
N THR A 92 11.22 0.08 -7.64
CA THR A 92 11.66 -0.62 -6.43
C THR A 92 10.76 -1.82 -6.11
N LYS A 93 11.31 -2.76 -5.35
CA LYS A 93 10.52 -3.83 -4.72
C LYS A 93 9.92 -3.29 -3.44
N GLY A 94 8.60 -3.31 -3.36
CA GLY A 94 7.85 -2.91 -2.18
C GLY A 94 6.97 -4.04 -1.66
N CYS A 95 6.20 -3.71 -0.64
CA CYS A 95 5.12 -4.54 -0.11
C CYS A 95 3.80 -3.78 -0.24
N THR A 96 2.72 -4.50 -0.50
CA THR A 96 1.36 -3.96 -0.48
C THR A 96 0.41 -4.96 0.15
N PHE A 97 -0.76 -4.49 0.56
CA PHE A 97 -1.83 -5.34 1.02
C PHE A 97 -2.54 -5.94 -0.19
N ARG A 98 -2.97 -7.18 -0.09
CA ARG A 98 -3.79 -7.85 -1.11
C ARG A 98 -4.92 -8.57 -0.42
N TRP A 99 -6.10 -8.58 -1.03
CA TRP A 99 -7.22 -9.31 -0.46
C TRP A 99 -6.86 -10.81 -0.32
N ALA A 100 -7.09 -11.37 0.87
CA ALA A 100 -6.92 -12.78 1.16
C ALA A 100 -8.19 -13.54 0.72
N SER A 101 -8.32 -13.76 -0.60
CA SER A 101 -9.29 -14.72 -1.16
C SER A 101 -8.72 -16.12 -1.17
#